data_AF-A0A357YRU3-F1
#
_entry.id   AF-A0A357YRU3-F1
#
_cell.length_a   1.000
_cell.length_b   1.000
_cell.length_c   1.000
_cell.angle_alpha   90.00
_cell.angle_beta   90.00
_cell.angle_gamma   90.00
#
_symmetry.space_group_name_H-M   'P 1'
#
loop_
_entity.id
_entity.type
_entity.pdbx_description
1 polymer ?
#
loop_
_entity_poly.entity_id
_entity_poly.type
_entity_poly.pdbx_seq_one_letter_code
_entity_poly.pdbx_strand_id
1 'polypeptide(L)'
;MEEFSHGQQVKKCNYLSDIIILNDNQFMGADKEGKQNFITDIYRKYVKLVELLKSGERSAEHNPSVDEFCMTTAYAVSRMSSCLKRKVGAVVTIKKEAEKTTVNHNATGLIYSLPCIISTGYNEVPLGSYKCIYHPKFQMCYRDHLQEVHARKFKYCPECGTQINQITVKCSKCNQ
;
A
#
# COMPACT_ATOMS: atom_id res chain seq x y z
N MET A 1 -16.71 1.36 2.76
CA MET A 1 -15.44 0.65 2.46
C MET A 1 -15.08 -0.10 3.73
N GLU A 2 -15.18 -1.42 3.73
CA GLU A 2 -15.71 -2.14 4.90
C GLU A 2 -14.77 -2.20 6.11
N GLU A 3 -15.13 -1.42 7.13
CA GLU A 3 -14.81 -1.66 8.53
C GLU A 3 -15.73 -2.77 9.04
N PHE A 4 -15.37 -4.03 8.85
CA PHE A 4 -16.06 -5.10 9.56
C PHE A 4 -15.53 -5.17 11.00
N SER A 5 -16.45 -5.24 11.96
CA SER A 5 -16.13 -5.30 13.40
C SER A 5 -15.39 -6.57 13.79
N HIS A 6 -15.49 -7.63 12.99
CA HIS A 6 -14.93 -8.95 13.29
C HIS A 6 -14.26 -9.51 12.03
N GLY A 7 -12.93 -9.46 12.00
CA GLY A 7 -12.07 -9.93 10.91
C GLY A 7 -10.67 -9.31 11.02
N GLN A 8 -9.64 -9.94 10.44
CA GLN A 8 -8.30 -9.35 10.38
C GLN A 8 -8.34 -8.08 9.53
N GLN A 9 -8.13 -6.93 10.17
CA GLN A 9 -8.21 -5.60 9.54
C GLN A 9 -6.91 -5.26 8.81
N VAL A 10 -6.42 -6.16 7.94
CA VAL A 10 -5.18 -6.01 7.15
C VAL A 10 -5.16 -4.68 6.39
N LYS A 11 -6.33 -4.18 6.00
CA LYS A 11 -6.46 -2.87 5.36
C LYS A 11 -6.11 -1.70 6.28
N LYS A 12 -6.47 -1.73 7.57
CA LYS A 12 -6.03 -0.73 8.55
C LYS A 12 -4.53 -0.84 8.79
N CYS A 13 -4.00 -2.06 8.88
CA CYS A 13 -2.58 -2.29 9.13
C CYS A 13 -1.65 -1.90 7.97
N ASN A 14 -2.14 -1.86 6.73
CA ASN A 14 -1.31 -1.57 5.54
C ASN A 14 -1.63 -0.24 4.86
N TYR A 15 -2.89 0.23 4.92
CA TYR A 15 -3.28 1.51 4.29
C TYR A 15 -3.41 2.68 5.26
N LEU A 16 -3.56 2.43 6.57
CA LEU A 16 -3.56 3.47 7.61
C LEU A 16 -2.29 3.42 8.47
N SER A 17 -1.32 2.57 8.12
CA SER A 17 -0.03 2.60 8.76
C SER A 17 0.77 3.78 8.21
N ASP A 18 1.16 4.69 9.09
CA ASP A 18 2.12 5.73 8.75
C ASP A 18 3.52 5.14 8.49
N ILE A 19 3.78 3.94 9.05
CA ILE A 19 5.07 3.24 8.98
C ILE A 19 4.82 1.74 8.88
N ILE A 20 5.46 1.08 7.91
CA ILE A 20 5.53 -0.37 7.82
C ILE A 20 6.95 -0.80 8.19
N ILE A 21 7.08 -1.57 9.26
CA ILE A 21 8.37 -2.15 9.67
C ILE A 21 8.48 -3.53 9.04
N LEU A 22 9.36 -3.66 8.06
CA LEU A 22 9.73 -4.95 7.48
C LEU A 22 10.82 -5.57 8.35
N ASN A 23 10.45 -6.60 9.09
CA ASN A 23 11.38 -7.36 9.92
C ASN A 23 11.87 -8.61 9.18
N ASP A 24 12.40 -8.41 7.97
CA ASP A 24 12.88 -9.50 7.12
C ASP A 24 14.22 -10.08 7.60
N ASN A 25 14.89 -9.37 8.52
CA ASN A 25 16.14 -9.80 9.11
C ASN A 25 15.89 -10.57 10.41
N GLN A 26 16.27 -11.85 10.43
CA GLN A 26 16.37 -12.58 11.69
C GLN A 26 17.63 -12.14 12.43
N PHE A 27 17.44 -11.33 13.48
CA PHE A 27 18.52 -11.06 14.41
C PHE A 27 18.87 -12.34 15.18
N MET A 28 19.99 -12.97 14.80
CA MET A 28 20.59 -14.09 15.53
C MET A 28 20.66 -13.74 17.03
N GLY A 29 20.35 -14.70 17.91
CA GLY A 29 20.12 -14.47 19.35
C GLY A 29 21.23 -13.72 20.12
N ALA A 30 22.44 -13.66 19.58
CA ALA A 30 23.61 -12.99 20.16
C ALA A 30 23.78 -11.50 19.76
N ASP A 31 23.13 -11.02 18.70
CA ASP A 31 23.32 -9.65 18.22
C ASP A 31 22.42 -8.66 18.96
N LYS A 32 22.77 -8.36 20.22
CA LYS A 32 22.07 -7.37 21.03
C LYS A 32 22.28 -5.94 20.50
N GLU A 33 23.46 -5.66 19.95
CA GLU A 33 23.83 -4.34 19.46
C GLU A 33 23.09 -3.98 18.17
N GLY A 34 23.04 -4.89 17.19
CA GLY A 34 22.28 -4.69 15.95
C GLY A 34 20.78 -4.53 16.20
N LYS A 35 20.21 -5.28 17.14
CA LYS A 35 18.83 -5.09 17.60
C LYS A 35 18.60 -3.70 18.18
N GLN A 36 19.49 -3.26 19.08
CA GLN A 36 19.36 -1.95 19.72
C GLN A 36 19.52 -0.82 18.71
N ASN A 37 20.45 -0.95 17.77
CA ASN A 37 20.67 0.03 16.70
C ASN A 37 19.45 0.13 15.77
N PHE A 38 18.87 -1.01 15.36
CA PHE A 38 17.65 -1.03 14.55
C PHE A 38 16.46 -0.32 15.23
N ILE A 39 16.22 -0.61 16.52
CA ILE A 39 15.16 0.04 17.30
C ILE A 39 15.45 1.54 17.44
N THR A 40 16.69 1.91 17.72
CA THR A 40 17.12 3.31 17.87
C THR A 40 16.94 4.08 16.56
N ASP A 41 17.21 3.46 15.42
CA ASP A 41 17.02 4.07 14.11
C ASP A 41 15.55 4.30 13.79
N ILE A 42 14.66 3.34 14.09
CA ILE A 42 13.20 3.54 13.95
C ILE A 42 12.73 4.68 14.85
N TYR A 43 13.15 4.68 16.12
CA TYR A 43 12.80 5.74 17.06
C TYR A 43 13.27 7.11 16.56
N ARG A 44 14.52 7.24 16.09
CA ARG A 44 15.07 8.50 15.59
C ARG A 44 14.36 8.99 14.33
N LYS A 45 14.05 8.10 13.38
CA LYS A 45 13.43 8.48 12.10
C LYS A 45 11.99 8.91 12.26
N TYR A 46 11.24 8.29 13.17
CA TYR A 46 9.79 8.46 13.21
C TYR A 46 9.25 8.99 14.55
N VAL A 47 9.68 8.42 15.67
CA VAL A 47 9.12 8.76 16.99
C VAL A 47 9.66 10.10 17.49
N LYS A 48 10.97 10.32 17.36
CA LYS A 48 11.63 11.55 17.80
C LYS A 48 11.05 12.79 17.12
N LEU A 49 10.66 12.70 15.85
CA LEU A 49 10.04 13.81 15.14
C LEU A 49 8.70 14.22 15.77
N VAL A 50 7.87 13.25 16.16
CA VAL A 50 6.59 13.49 16.84
C VAL A 50 6.80 14.11 18.22
N GLU A 51 7.80 13.64 18.96
CA GLU A 51 8.14 14.19 20.28
C GLU A 51 8.63 15.64 20.20
N LEU A 52 9.50 15.95 19.24
CA LEU A 52 9.98 17.32 18.99
C LEU A 52 8.83 18.27 18.60
N LEU A 53 7.91 17.81 17.75
CA LEU A 53 6.72 18.59 17.41
C LEU A 53 5.84 18.85 18.64
N LYS A 54 5.67 17.84 19.51
CA LYS A 54 4.91 17.98 20.75
C LYS A 54 5.57 18.93 21.76
N SER A 55 6.91 18.96 21.83
CA SER A 55 7.65 19.88 22.70
C SER A 55 7.70 21.33 22.18
N GLY A 56 7.16 21.58 20.98
CA GLY A 56 7.20 22.90 20.33
C GLY A 56 8.56 23.25 19.73
N GLU A 57 9.47 22.28 19.65
CA GLU A 57 10.75 22.43 18.98
C GLU A 57 10.57 22.34 17.47
N ARG A 58 11.36 23.12 16.72
CA ARG A 58 11.43 22.97 15.27
C ARG A 58 12.11 21.65 14.97
N SER A 59 11.37 20.73 14.38
CA SER A 59 11.94 19.53 13.75
C SER A 59 12.96 20.00 12.71
N ALA A 60 14.12 19.34 12.64
CA ALA A 60 15.02 19.53 11.50
C ALA A 60 14.23 19.24 10.22
N GLU A 61 14.26 20.14 9.24
CA GLU A 61 13.67 19.90 7.94
C GLU A 61 14.37 18.69 7.31
N HIS A 62 13.69 17.54 7.34
CA HIS A 62 14.15 16.35 6.66
C HIS A 62 13.58 16.35 5.25
N ASN A 63 14.48 16.37 4.26
CA ASN A 63 14.09 16.06 2.89
C ASN A 63 13.54 14.63 2.83
N PRO A 64 12.47 14.37 2.05
CA PRO A 64 11.96 13.02 1.87
C PRO A 64 13.04 12.11 1.30
N SER A 65 13.09 10.89 1.81
CA SER A 65 13.89 9.82 1.22
C SER A 65 13.41 9.48 -0.20
N VAL A 66 14.26 8.79 -0.95
CA VAL A 66 13.93 8.29 -2.29
C VAL A 66 12.67 7.43 -2.27
N ASP A 67 12.54 6.56 -1.26
CA ASP A 67 11.41 5.67 -1.12
C ASP A 67 10.13 6.44 -0.78
N GLU A 68 10.19 7.41 0.14
CA GLU A 68 9.04 8.27 0.47
C GLU A 68 8.57 9.08 -0.74
N PHE A 69 9.49 9.63 -1.52
CA PHE A 69 9.17 10.34 -2.75
C PHE A 69 8.50 9.42 -3.78
N CYS A 70 9.07 8.24 -4.03
CA CYS A 70 8.54 7.27 -4.98
C CYS A 70 7.16 6.76 -4.54
N MET A 71 7.00 6.43 -3.25
CA MET A 71 5.75 5.95 -2.69
C MET A 71 4.66 7.01 -2.69
N THR A 72 5.00 8.26 -2.32
CA THR A 72 4.08 9.40 -2.41
C THR A 72 3.61 9.60 -3.85
N THR A 73 4.53 9.49 -4.81
CA THR A 73 4.19 9.62 -6.22
C THR A 73 3.30 8.47 -6.70
N ALA A 74 3.60 7.23 -6.32
CA ALA A 74 2.77 6.06 -6.62
C ALA A 74 1.36 6.20 -6.02
N TYR A 75 1.27 6.72 -4.80
CA TYR A 75 -0.01 7.03 -4.16
C TYR A 75 -0.79 8.10 -4.95
N ALA A 76 -0.15 9.21 -5.34
CA ALA A 76 -0.78 10.25 -6.13
C ALA A 76 -1.30 9.70 -7.48
N VAL A 77 -0.50 8.89 -8.16
CA VAL A 77 -0.88 8.20 -9.41
C VAL A 77 -2.08 7.27 -9.18
N SER A 78 -2.14 6.56 -8.05
CA SER A 78 -3.26 5.67 -7.71
C SER A 78 -4.62 6.39 -7.66
N ARG A 79 -4.62 7.69 -7.35
CA ARG A 79 -5.84 8.51 -7.26
C ARG A 79 -6.53 8.70 -8.60
N MET A 80 -5.82 8.47 -9.71
CA MET A 80 -6.39 8.50 -11.06
C MET A 80 -7.26 7.27 -11.38
N SER A 81 -7.10 6.17 -10.63
CA SER A 81 -7.89 4.95 -10.85
C SER A 81 -9.38 5.17 -10.61
N SER A 82 -10.24 4.68 -11.51
CA SER A 82 -11.69 4.63 -11.31
C SER A 82 -12.20 3.38 -10.58
N CYS A 83 -11.32 2.43 -10.23
CA CYS A 83 -11.73 1.16 -9.63
C CYS A 83 -12.49 1.37 -8.30
N LEU A 84 -13.60 0.64 -8.11
CA LEU A 84 -14.47 0.74 -6.94
C LEU A 84 -13.87 0.14 -5.66
N LYS A 85 -13.04 -0.91 -5.80
CA LYS A 85 -12.56 -1.71 -4.65
C LYS A 85 -11.19 -1.30 -4.15
N ARG A 86 -10.25 -1.02 -5.05
CA ARG A 86 -8.84 -0.73 -4.72
C ARG A 86 -8.30 0.36 -5.64
N LYS A 87 -7.58 1.33 -5.08
CA LYS A 87 -6.82 2.34 -5.82
C LYS A 87 -5.35 1.95 -5.76
N VAL A 88 -4.77 1.60 -6.90
CA VAL A 88 -3.40 1.09 -7.01
C VAL A 88 -2.67 1.94 -8.01
N GLY A 89 -1.50 2.43 -7.61
CA GLY A 89 -0.59 3.18 -8.45
C GLY A 89 0.80 2.57 -8.36
N ALA A 90 1.57 2.73 -9.43
CA ALA A 90 2.91 2.22 -9.58
C ALA A 90 3.77 3.27 -10.28
N VAL A 91 5.05 3.30 -9.90
CA VAL A 91 6.06 4.17 -10.49
C VAL A 91 7.27 3.31 -10.79
N VAL A 92 7.82 3.46 -12.00
CA VAL A 92 9.07 2.83 -12.40
C VAL A 92 10.13 3.92 -12.42
N THR A 93 11.22 3.71 -11.70
CA THR A 93 12.31 4.68 -11.57
C THR A 93 13.64 4.08 -12.01
N ILE A 94 14.52 4.95 -12.51
CA ILE A 94 15.94 4.66 -12.70
C ILE A 94 16.72 5.47 -11.68
N LYS A 95 17.67 4.82 -11.01
CA LYS A 95 18.60 5.49 -10.10
C LYS A 95 19.61 6.29 -10.92
N LYS A 96 19.66 7.61 -10.74
CA LYS A 96 20.71 8.46 -11.30
C LYS A 96 21.69 8.83 -10.20
N GLU A 97 22.94 8.44 -10.38
CA GLU A 97 24.03 8.80 -9.49
C GLU A 97 24.84 9.93 -10.11
N ALA A 98 25.04 11.00 -9.36
CA ALA A 98 25.89 12.11 -9.75
C ALA A 98 27.02 12.22 -8.71
N GLU A 99 28.25 12.07 -9.18
CA GLU A 99 29.43 12.36 -8.38
C GLU A 99 29.67 13.86 -8.37
N LYS A 100 29.74 14.44 -7.17
CA LYS A 100 30.17 15.82 -7.03
C LYS A 100 31.67 15.88 -7.39
N THR A 101 32.01 16.40 -8.55
CA THR A 101 33.40 16.67 -8.94
C THR A 101 33.93 17.77 -8.01
N THR A 102 34.64 17.37 -6.96
CA THR A 102 35.33 18.32 -6.09
C THR A 102 36.59 18.79 -6.82
N VAL A 103 36.70 20.11 -7.04
CA VAL A 103 37.89 20.75 -7.63
C VAL A 103 39.12 20.65 -6.69
N ASN A 104 38.98 20.04 -5.51
CA ASN A 104 40.07 19.84 -4.55
C ASN A 104 40.25 18.35 -4.24
N HIS A 105 41.43 17.83 -4.56
CA HIS A 105 41.86 16.42 -4.59
C HIS A 105 41.70 15.59 -3.31
N ASN A 106 41.18 16.12 -2.19
CA ASN A 106 41.17 15.44 -0.88
C ASN A 106 39.79 15.33 -0.20
N ALA A 107 38.68 15.51 -0.92
CA ALA A 107 37.35 15.30 -0.35
C ALA A 107 36.64 14.14 -1.06
N THR A 108 36.32 13.07 -0.30
CA THR A 108 35.43 11.98 -0.70
C THR A 108 34.17 12.56 -1.34
N GLY A 109 34.02 12.37 -2.65
CA GLY A 109 32.92 12.94 -3.44
C GLY A 109 31.58 12.51 -2.87
N LEU A 110 30.69 13.48 -2.60
CA LEU A 110 29.32 13.17 -2.22
C LEU A 110 28.61 12.59 -3.45
N ILE A 111 28.19 11.32 -3.39
CA ILE A 111 27.37 10.69 -4.43
C ILE A 111 25.92 11.04 -4.14
N TYR A 112 25.29 11.84 -5.02
CA TYR A 112 23.85 12.07 -4.96
C TYR A 112 23.13 11.03 -5.80
N SER A 113 22.25 10.26 -5.17
CA SER A 113 21.35 9.33 -5.85
C SER A 113 19.95 9.93 -5.91
N LEU A 114 19.49 10.28 -7.10
CA LEU A 114 18.13 10.79 -7.32
C LEU A 114 17.30 9.78 -8.14
N PRO A 115 16.03 9.52 -7.76
CA PRO A 115 15.14 8.71 -8.56
C PRO A 115 14.66 9.51 -9.77
N CYS A 116 14.88 8.99 -10.96
CA CYS A 116 14.30 9.52 -12.19
C CYS A 116 13.10 8.65 -12.58
N ILE A 117 11.90 9.21 -12.52
CA ILE A 117 10.68 8.50 -12.94
C ILE A 117 10.69 8.35 -14.46
N ILE A 118 10.62 7.11 -14.94
CA ILE A 118 10.55 6.80 -16.37
C ILE A 118 9.15 6.41 -16.82
N SER A 119 8.33 5.90 -15.90
CA SER A 119 6.96 5.51 -16.18
C SER A 119 6.11 5.51 -14.92
N THR A 120 4.82 5.73 -15.10
CA THR A 120 3.81 5.67 -14.04
C THR A 120 2.60 4.90 -14.56
N GLY A 121 1.90 4.19 -13.68
CA GLY A 121 0.68 3.47 -14.05
C GLY A 121 -0.27 3.33 -12.88
N TYR A 122 -1.55 3.15 -13.18
CA TYR A 122 -2.57 2.88 -12.19
C TYR A 122 -3.54 1.82 -12.71
N ASN A 123 -4.24 1.16 -11.80
CA ASN A 123 -5.21 0.15 -12.19
C ASN A 123 -6.45 0.80 -12.83
N GLU A 124 -6.75 0.45 -14.07
CA GLU A 124 -7.92 0.96 -14.78
C GLU A 124 -8.46 -0.07 -15.77
N VAL A 125 -9.71 0.11 -16.21
CA VAL A 125 -10.24 -0.62 -17.36
C VAL A 125 -9.53 -0.19 -18.65
N PRO A 126 -9.37 -1.08 -19.65
CA PRO A 126 -8.81 -0.70 -20.94
C PRO A 126 -9.54 0.50 -21.55
N LEU A 127 -8.79 1.34 -22.27
CA LEU A 127 -9.36 2.49 -22.97
C LEU A 127 -10.49 2.04 -23.91
N GLY A 128 -11.58 2.82 -23.94
CA GLY A 128 -12.80 2.48 -24.69
C GLY A 128 -13.77 1.54 -23.96
N SER A 129 -13.39 0.97 -22.82
CA SER A 129 -14.30 0.17 -22.00
C SER A 129 -15.09 1.02 -21.00
N TYR A 130 -16.28 0.57 -20.62
CA TYR A 130 -17.04 1.20 -19.55
C TYR A 130 -16.39 0.91 -18.19
N LYS A 131 -16.17 1.97 -17.42
CA LYS A 131 -15.76 1.86 -16.01
C LYS A 131 -16.84 1.12 -15.22
N CYS A 132 -16.44 0.33 -14.21
CA CYS A 132 -17.35 -0.51 -13.42
C CYS A 132 -18.59 0.25 -12.90
N ILE A 133 -18.38 1.46 -12.37
CA ILE A 133 -19.45 2.30 -11.82
C ILE A 133 -20.44 2.81 -12.88
N TYR A 134 -19.98 2.99 -14.12
CA TYR A 134 -20.79 3.50 -15.23
C TYR A 134 -21.19 2.40 -16.21
N HIS A 135 -20.96 1.14 -15.85
CA HIS A 135 -21.25 0.03 -16.76
C HIS A 135 -22.78 -0.13 -16.89
N PRO A 136 -23.36 -0.01 -18.09
CA PRO A 136 -24.81 0.13 -18.27
C PRO A 136 -25.62 -1.06 -17.75
N LYS A 137 -25.03 -2.27 -17.74
CA LYS A 137 -25.71 -3.50 -17.32
C LYS A 137 -25.61 -3.88 -15.84
N PHE A 138 -24.51 -3.50 -15.19
CA PHE A 138 -24.18 -4.05 -13.87
C PHE A 138 -24.06 -2.95 -12.82
N GLN A 139 -23.57 -1.76 -13.20
CA GLN A 139 -23.38 -0.60 -12.29
C GLN A 139 -22.67 -0.95 -10.96
N MET A 140 -21.79 -1.96 -10.99
CA MET A 140 -21.10 -2.49 -9.82
C MET A 140 -19.71 -3.00 -10.22
N CYS A 141 -18.95 -3.50 -9.25
CA CYS A 141 -17.67 -4.13 -9.56
C CYS A 141 -17.89 -5.38 -10.43
N TYR A 142 -17.24 -5.42 -11.60
CA TYR A 142 -17.38 -6.54 -12.52
C TYR A 142 -16.91 -7.87 -11.91
N ARG A 143 -15.90 -7.84 -11.03
CA ARG A 143 -15.46 -9.03 -10.29
C ARG A 143 -16.56 -9.61 -9.41
N ASP A 144 -17.25 -8.76 -8.66
CA ASP A 144 -18.34 -9.17 -7.77
C ASP A 144 -19.51 -9.73 -8.60
N HIS A 145 -19.85 -9.06 -9.70
CA HIS A 145 -20.85 -9.55 -10.65
C HIS A 145 -20.53 -10.97 -11.14
N LEU A 146 -19.28 -11.23 -11.56
CA LEU A 146 -18.87 -12.58 -11.98
C LEU A 146 -18.89 -13.59 -10.85
N GLN A 147 -18.51 -13.19 -9.64
CA GLN A 147 -18.58 -14.06 -8.46
C GLN A 147 -20.03 -14.48 -8.18
N GLU A 148 -20.99 -13.55 -8.24
CA GLU A 148 -22.41 -13.87 -8.08
C GLU A 148 -22.92 -14.79 -9.19
N VAL A 149 -22.57 -14.51 -10.45
CA VAL A 149 -22.96 -15.34 -11.59
C VAL A 149 -22.41 -16.75 -11.45
N HIS A 150 -21.18 -16.91 -10.96
CA HIS A 150 -20.59 -18.21 -10.66
C HIS A 150 -21.24 -18.88 -9.46
N ALA A 151 -21.49 -18.13 -8.38
CA ALA A 151 -22.14 -18.63 -7.16
C ALA A 151 -23.51 -19.26 -7.47
N ARG A 152 -24.29 -18.63 -8.36
CA ARG A 152 -25.60 -19.13 -8.81
C ARG A 152 -25.54 -20.46 -9.57
N LYS A 153 -24.38 -20.86 -10.10
CA LYS A 153 -24.19 -22.15 -10.79
C LYS A 153 -23.99 -23.31 -9.83
N PHE A 154 -23.62 -23.05 -8.57
CA PHE A 154 -23.42 -24.11 -7.59
C PHE A 154 -24.78 -24.67 -7.15
N LYS A 155 -25.01 -25.94 -7.49
CA LYS A 155 -26.16 -26.72 -6.98
C LYS A 155 -25.85 -27.42 -5.66
N TYR A 156 -24.55 -27.60 -5.36
CA TYR A 156 -24.03 -28.29 -4.20
C TYR A 156 -22.88 -27.49 -3.60
N CYS A 157 -22.74 -27.53 -2.28
CA CYS A 157 -21.63 -26.91 -1.58
C CYS A 157 -20.31 -27.60 -2.00
N PRO A 158 -19.28 -26.84 -2.43
CA PRO A 158 -18.00 -27.43 -2.84
C PRO A 158 -17.19 -28.02 -1.68
N GLU A 159 -17.50 -27.68 -0.42
CA GLU A 159 -16.81 -28.23 0.75
C GLU A 159 -17.48 -29.51 1.29
N CYS A 160 -18.80 -29.51 1.48
CA CYS A 160 -19.52 -30.63 2.13
C CYS A 160 -20.43 -31.44 1.20
N GLY A 161 -20.60 -31.04 -0.06
CA GLY A 161 -21.44 -31.75 -1.04
C GLY A 161 -22.96 -31.63 -0.81
N THR A 162 -23.42 -30.94 0.24
CA THR A 162 -24.85 -30.74 0.50
C THR A 162 -25.51 -29.87 -0.58
N GLN A 163 -26.73 -30.21 -0.99
CA GLN A 163 -27.49 -29.44 -1.97
C GLN A 163 -27.81 -28.03 -1.45
N ILE A 164 -27.58 -27.02 -2.27
CA ILE A 164 -27.89 -25.62 -1.96
C ILE A 164 -29.37 -25.38 -2.31
N ASN A 165 -30.24 -25.60 -1.33
CA ASN A 165 -31.68 -25.38 -1.46
C ASN A 165 -31.99 -23.88 -1.34
N GLN A 166 -31.93 -23.16 -2.46
CA GLN A 166 -32.26 -21.74 -2.63
C GLN A 166 -31.60 -20.76 -1.63
N ILE A 167 -30.79 -19.89 -2.21
CA ILE A 167 -30.09 -18.80 -1.55
C ILE A 167 -31.11 -17.72 -1.14
N THR A 168 -31.77 -17.86 0.01
CA THR A 168 -32.15 -16.67 0.81
C THR A 168 -30.97 -16.34 1.70
N VAL A 169 -30.05 -15.50 1.21
CA VAL A 169 -29.08 -14.87 2.12
C VAL A 169 -29.83 -13.79 2.87
N LYS A 170 -30.51 -14.19 3.94
CA LYS A 170 -30.96 -13.26 4.97
C LYS A 170 -29.77 -13.01 5.88
N CYS A 171 -29.47 -11.74 6.13
CA CYS A 171 -28.46 -11.35 7.09
C CYS A 171 -28.75 -11.99 8.46
N SER A 172 -27.79 -12.69 9.07
CA SER A 172 -27.99 -13.36 10.39
C SER A 172 -28.30 -12.40 11.54
N LYS A 173 -28.13 -11.08 11.34
CA LYS A 173 -28.47 -10.03 12.31
C LYS A 173 -29.81 -9.34 12.04
N CYS A 174 -30.19 -9.08 10.79
CA CYS A 174 -31.41 -8.32 10.46
C CYS A 174 -32.45 -9.09 9.64
N ASN A 175 -32.16 -10.31 9.23
CA ASN A 175 -33.05 -11.23 8.53
C ASN A 175 -33.67 -10.69 7.23
N GLN A 176 -33.01 -9.69 6.63
CA GLN A 176 -33.27 -9.11 5.31
C GLN A 176 -32.19 -9.57 4.33
#